data_AF-A0A3B0Y5J2-F1
#
_entry.id   AF-A0A3B0Y5J2-F1
#
_cell.length_a   1.000
_cell.length_b   1.000
_cell.length_c   1.000
_cell.angle_alpha   90.00
_cell.angle_beta   90.00
_cell.angle_gamma   90.00
#
_symmetry.space_group_name_H-M   'P 1'
#
loop_
_entity.id
_entity.type
_entity.pdbx_description
1 polymer ?
#
loop_
_entity_poly.entity_id
_entity_poly.type
_entity_poly.pdbx_seq_one_letter_code
_entity_poly.pdbx_strand_id
1 'polypeptide(L)' 'HNNLSPLYNLFTGNLGYHTAHHHKQGVHWSRLPELHAQIASRIPDRLYKTSYITRQLLRD' A
#
# COMPACT_ATOMS: atom_id res chain seq x y z
N HIS A 1 5.08 3.61 5.52
CA HIS A 1 5.63 2.94 4.30
C HIS A 1 4.50 2.19 3.62
N ASN A 2 4.44 2.19 2.29
CA ASN A 2 3.43 1.46 1.52
C ASN A 2 3.82 -0.02 1.39
N ASN A 3 2.89 -0.93 1.67
CA ASN A 3 3.03 -2.36 1.44
C ASN A 3 1.92 -2.81 0.48
N LEU A 4 2.26 -2.94 -0.79
CA LEU A 4 1.27 -3.24 -1.84
C LEU A 4 0.99 -4.74 -2.02
N SER A 5 1.51 -5.59 -1.12
CA SER A 5 1.25 -7.03 -1.15
C SER A 5 -0.25 -7.33 -1.20
N PRO A 6 -0.75 -8.09 -2.20
CA PRO A 6 -2.18 -8.36 -2.34
C PRO A 6 -2.78 -9.08 -1.14
N LEU A 7 -2.09 -10.10 -0.61
CA LEU A 7 -2.55 -10.84 0.56
C LEU A 7 -2.60 -9.96 1.81
N TYR A 8 -1.57 -9.13 2.02
CA TYR A 8 -1.57 -8.18 3.13
C TYR A 8 -2.79 -7.27 3.04
N ASN A 9 -3.01 -6.62 1.90
CA ASN A 9 -4.13 -5.70 1.72
C ASN A 9 -5.51 -6.39 1.78
N LEU A 10 -5.61 -7.66 1.38
CA LEU A 10 -6.84 -8.44 1.54
C LEU A 10 -7.17 -8.66 3.03
N PHE A 11 -6.22 -9.13 3.83
CA PHE A 11 -6.44 -9.43 5.25
C PHE A 11 -6.50 -8.19 6.13
N THR A 12 -5.83 -7.11 5.74
CA THR A 12 -5.80 -5.86 6.52
C THR A 12 -6.73 -4.79 5.95
N GLY A 13 -7.61 -5.11 5.00
CA GLY A 13 -8.53 -4.13 4.41
C GLY A 13 -7.82 -2.89 3.85
N ASN A 14 -6.80 -3.08 3.01
CA ASN A 14 -6.05 -2.01 2.34
C ASN A 14 -5.19 -1.08 3.22
N LEU A 15 -4.86 -1.46 4.46
CA LEU A 15 -3.92 -0.67 5.30
C LEU A 15 -2.51 -0.51 4.69
N GLY A 16 -2.14 -1.32 3.70
CA GLY A 16 -0.85 -1.24 3.01
C GLY A 16 -0.69 0.02 2.16
N TYR A 17 -1.78 0.70 1.80
CA TYR A 17 -1.78 1.98 1.09
C TYR A 17 -1.55 3.17 2.05
N HIS A 18 -0.54 3.05 2.92
CA HIS A 18 -0.27 3.94 4.04
C HIS A 18 -0.07 5.40 3.65
N THR A 19 0.64 5.68 2.55
CA THR A 19 0.82 7.06 2.07
C THR A 19 -0.50 7.65 1.59
N ALA A 20 -1.36 6.87 0.92
CA ALA A 20 -2.69 7.35 0.52
C ALA A 20 -3.58 7.63 1.74
N HIS A 21 -3.50 6.78 2.78
CA HIS A 21 -4.17 7.03 4.05
C HIS A 21 -3.70 8.35 4.68
N HIS A 22 -2.39 8.60 4.81
CA HIS A 22 -1.92 9.87 5.37
C HIS A 22 -2.13 11.08 4.45
N HIS A 23 -2.21 10.88 3.13
CA HIS A 23 -2.55 11.94 2.19
C HIS A 23 -4.00 12.40 2.33
N LYS A 24 -4.94 11.47 2.59
CA LYS A 24 -6.37 11.77 2.82
C LYS A 24 -7.00 10.79 3.82
N GLN A 25 -6.76 11.03 5.10
CA GLN A 25 -7.09 10.12 6.22
C GLN A 25 -8.58 9.82 6.43
N GLY A 26 -9.48 10.65 5.90
CA GLY A 26 -10.93 10.41 5.95
C GLY A 26 -11.48 9.54 4.81
N VAL A 27 -10.63 9.05 3.90
CA VAL A 27 -11.05 8.16 2.81
C VAL A 27 -11.29 6.75 3.35
N HIS A 28 -12.45 6.19 3.01
CA HIS A 28 -12.76 4.79 3.33
C HIS A 28 -11.72 3.85 2.73
N TRP A 29 -11.34 2.80 3.46
CA TRP A 29 -10.20 1.96 3.09
C TRP A 29 -10.35 1.24 1.76
N SER A 30 -11.59 0.94 1.32
CA SER A 30 -11.83 0.38 -0.01
C SER A 30 -11.44 1.30 -1.17
N ARG A 31 -11.29 2.61 -0.93
CA ARG A 31 -10.92 3.63 -1.92
C ARG A 31 -9.43 4.00 -1.90
N LEU A 32 -8.68 3.50 -0.91
CA LEU A 32 -7.25 3.75 -0.82
C LEU A 32 -6.45 3.26 -2.05
N PRO A 33 -6.77 2.13 -2.71
CA PRO A 33 -6.06 1.72 -3.94
C PRO A 33 -6.19 2.76 -5.06
N GLU A 34 -7.41 3.27 -5.29
CA GLU A 34 -7.71 4.28 -6.29
C GLU A 34 -6.98 5.60 -6.00
N LEU A 35 -7.05 6.05 -4.73
CA LEU A 35 -6.33 7.25 -4.30
C LEU A 35 -4.80 7.09 -4.44
N HIS A 36 -4.27 5.94 -4.04
CA HIS A 36 -2.84 5.66 -4.14
C HIS A 36 -2.36 5.70 -5.60
N ALA A 37 -3.11 5.13 -6.54
CA ALA A 37 -2.76 5.16 -7.96
C ALA A 37 -2.62 6.59 -8.50
N GLN A 38 -3.47 7.53 -8.06
CA GLN A 38 -3.42 8.93 -8.48
C GLN A 38 -2.17 9.66 -7.99
N ILE A 39 -1.61 9.26 -6.84
CA ILE A 39 -0.44 9.91 -6.23
C ILE A 39 0.85 9.10 -6.36
N ALA A 40 0.79 7.87 -6.89
CA ALA A 40 1.91 6.92 -6.89
C ALA A 40 3.19 7.49 -7.50
N SER A 41 3.08 8.24 -8.61
CA SER A 41 4.22 8.89 -9.28
C SER A 41 4.93 9.95 -8.44
N ARG A 42 4.34 10.38 -7.32
CA ARG A 42 4.89 11.38 -6.39
C ARG A 42 5.41 10.74 -5.10
N ILE A 43 5.26 9.43 -4.92
CA ILE A 43 5.71 8.71 -3.73
C ILE A 43 7.16 8.27 -3.95
N PRO A 44 8.13 8.71 -3.12
CA PRO A 44 9.51 8.26 -3.25
C PRO A 44 9.64 6.74 -3.07
N ASP A 45 10.44 6.08 -3.92
CA ASP A 45 10.60 4.62 -3.93
C ASP A 45 10.97 4.02 -2.56
N ARG A 46 11.78 4.73 -1.77
CA ARG A 46 12.16 4.32 -0.41
C ARG A 46 10.98 4.13 0.56
N LEU A 47 9.80 4.67 0.22
CA LEU A 47 8.60 4.53 1.04
C LEU A 47 7.86 3.22 0.76
N TYR A 48 8.21 2.45 -0.27
CA TYR A 48 7.66 1.11 -0.51
C TYR A 48 8.42 0.06 0.31
N LYS A 49 7.69 -0.79 1.02
CA LYS A 49 8.21 -1.91 1.80
C LYS A 49 7.41 -3.17 1.50
N THR A 50 8.09 -4.19 1.02
CA THR A 50 7.53 -5.53 0.88
C THR A 50 7.61 -6.24 2.23
N SER A 51 6.53 -6.90 2.67
CA SER A 51 6.57 -7.73 3.88
C SER A 51 7.62 -8.85 3.74
N TYR A 52 8.26 -9.26 4.83
CA TYR A 52 9.26 -10.35 4.81
C TYR A 52 8.67 -11.65 4.25
N ILE A 53 7.42 -11.96 4.63
CA ILE A 53 6.67 -13.14 4.14
C ILE A 53 6.46 -13.06 2.62
N THR A 54 6.06 -11.90 2.10
CA THR A 54 5.93 -11.68 0.65
C THR A 54 7.28 -11.80 -0.05
N ARG A 55 8.36 -11.27 0.53
CA ARG A 55 9.71 -11.36 -0.04
C ARG A 55 10.27 -12.78 -0.12
N GLN A 56 9.86 -13.66 0.81
CA GLN A 56 10.30 -15.05 0.84
C GLN A 56 9.47 -15.96 -0.07
N LEU A 57 8.17 -15.67 -0.25
CA LEU A 57 7.24 -16.52 -1.02
C LEU A 57 7.06 -16.08 -2.47
N LEU A 58 7.14 -14.79 -2.76
CA LEU A 58 7.04 -14.21 -4.10
C LEU A 58 8.40 -13.58 -4.41
N ARG A 59 9.34 -14.41 -4.88
CA ARG A 59 10.57 -13.94 -5.50
C ARG A 59 10.21 -13.33 -6.85
N ASP A 60 10.20 -12.02 -6.92
CA ASP A 60 10.49 -11.29 -8.16
C ASP A 60 11.99 -10.97 -8.20
#